data_AF-A0A7Y0XDH9-F1
#
_entry.id   AF-A0A7Y0XDH9-F1
#
_cell.length_a   1.000
_cell.length_b   1.000
_cell.length_c   1.000
_cell.angle_alpha   90.00
_cell.angle_beta   90.00
_cell.angle_gamma   90.00
#
_symmetry.space_group_name_H-M   'P 1'
#
loop_
_entity.id
_entity.type
_entity.pdbx_description
1 polymer ?
#
loop_
_entity_poly.entity_id
_entity_poly.type
_entity_poly.pdbx_seq_one_letter_code
_entity_poly.pdbx_strand_id
1 'polypeptide(L)' 'RWISEKLKTFPIEQGSALDLACATGSIGHVVKSHYPELAIHGLDISSKMVDKARQTSLYQSVAVHNLDEPFSPLFEQTF' A
#
# COMPACT_ATOMS: atom_id res chain seq x y z
N ARG A 1 13.06 0.65 -11.39
CA ARG A 1 11.76 1.36 -11.52
C ARG A 1 11.90 2.72 -10.82
N TRP A 2 11.25 3.77 -11.30
CA TRP A 2 11.42 5.15 -10.79
C TRP A 2 11.22 5.27 -9.26
N ILE A 3 10.29 4.51 -8.67
CA ILE A 3 10.05 4.47 -7.21
C ILE A 3 11.27 3.97 -6.44
N SER A 4 11.99 2.95 -6.93
CA SER A 4 13.16 2.43 -6.21
C SER A 4 14.25 3.48 -6.06
N GLU A 5 14.49 4.30 -7.10
CA GLU A 5 15.46 5.39 -7.01
C GLU A 5 15.02 6.48 -6.02
N LYS A 6 13.71 6.75 -5.91
CA LYS A 6 13.18 7.69 -4.92
C LYS A 6 13.32 7.18 -3.49
N LEU A 7 13.08 5.89 -3.25
CA LEU A 7 13.18 5.29 -1.92
C LEU A 7 14.63 5.30 -1.40
N LYS A 8 15.63 5.13 -2.27
CA LYS A 8 17.05 5.25 -1.88
C LYS A 8 17.39 6.60 -1.22
N THR A 9 16.67 7.66 -1.56
CA THR A 9 16.93 9.02 -1.05
C THR A 9 15.95 9.45 0.05
N PHE A 10 15.04 8.57 0.46
CA PHE A 10 13.98 8.90 1.42
C PHE A 10 14.00 7.88 2.58
N PRO A 11 14.74 8.15 3.67
CA PRO A 11 14.77 7.23 4.80
C PRO A 11 13.41 7.20 5.51
N ILE A 12 12.78 6.03 5.55
CA ILE A 12 11.60 5.77 6.38
C ILE A 12 12.09 4.96 7.57
N GLU A 13 12.19 5.61 8.72
CA GLU A 13 12.73 4.97 9.93
C GLU A 13 11.64 4.22 10.71
N GLN A 14 10.42 4.75 10.76
CA GLN A 14 9.27 4.16 11.45
C GLN A 14 7.95 4.59 10.79
N GLY A 15 6.90 3.79 10.97
CA GLY A 15 5.54 4.07 10.54
C GLY A 15 4.97 3.03 9.56
N SER A 16 3.99 3.45 8.79
CA SER A 16 3.33 2.65 7.77
C SER A 16 3.16 3.45 6.48
N ALA A 17 3.05 2.74 5.36
CA ALA A 17 2.85 3.33 4.04
C ALA A 17 1.44 3.05 3.53
N LEU A 18 0.85 4.04 2.86
CA LEU A 18 -0.37 3.88 2.08
C LEU A 18 -0.03 3.76 0.60
N ASP A 19 -0.49 2.67 -0.04
CA ASP A 19 -0.40 2.44 -1.48
C ASP A 19 -1.78 2.68 -2.11
N LEU A 20 -1.99 3.88 -2.64
CA LEU A 20 -3.22 4.29 -3.30
C LEU A 20 -3.25 3.82 -4.76
N ALA A 21 -4.40 3.26 -5.18
CA ALA A 21 -4.53 2.55 -6.45
C ALA A 21 -3.50 1.41 -6.56
N CYS A 22 -3.45 0.55 -5.53
CA CYS A 22 -2.42 -0.47 -5.38
C CYS A 22 -2.41 -1.53 -6.50
N ALA A 23 -3.49 -1.62 -7.28
CA ALA A 23 -3.67 -2.59 -8.35
C ALA A 23 -3.35 -4.02 -7.85
N THR A 24 -2.42 -4.73 -8.50
CA THR A 24 -1.99 -6.07 -8.09
C THR A 24 -0.80 -6.08 -7.13
N GLY A 25 -0.44 -4.94 -6.56
CA GLY A 25 0.60 -4.83 -5.52
C GLY A 25 2.03 -4.61 -6.01
N SER A 26 2.21 -4.16 -7.26
CA SER A 26 3.55 -4.08 -7.85
C SER A 26 4.45 -3.00 -7.22
N ILE A 27 3.86 -1.98 -6.59
CA ILE A 27 4.59 -0.95 -5.84
C ILE A 27 4.92 -1.44 -4.43
N GLY A 28 3.97 -2.05 -3.73
CA GLY A 28 4.21 -2.70 -2.44
C GLY A 28 5.41 -3.65 -2.46
N HIS A 29 5.62 -4.39 -3.56
CA HIS A 29 6.80 -5.26 -3.70
C HIS A 29 8.14 -4.48 -3.72
N VAL A 30 8.17 -3.34 -4.41
CA VAL A 30 9.37 -2.48 -4.45
C VAL A 30 9.63 -1.87 -3.07
N VAL A 31 8.57 -1.44 -2.39
CA VAL A 31 8.65 -0.89 -1.03
C VAL A 31 9.19 -1.94 -0.05
N LYS A 32 8.62 -3.15 -0.02
CA LYS A 32 9.09 -4.26 0.83
C LYS A 32 10.53 -4.67 0.56
N SER A 33 11.00 -4.53 -0.67
CA SER A 33 12.40 -4.80 -0.99
C SER A 33 13.38 -3.79 -0.36
N HIS A 34 12.92 -2.57 -0.06
CA HIS A 34 13.74 -1.52 0.57
C HIS A 34 13.50 -1.44 2.09
N TYR A 35 12.27 -1.68 2.53
CA TYR A 35 11.86 -1.66 3.93
C TYR A 35 11.03 -2.94 4.24
N PRO A 36 11.68 -4.07 4.50
CA PRO A 36 11.00 -5.35 4.70
C PRO A 36 9.96 -5.32 5.84
N GLU A 37 10.28 -4.60 6.91
CA GLU A 37 9.45 -4.51 8.10
C GLU A 37 8.37 -3.42 8.03
N LEU A 38 8.39 -2.56 7.00
CA LEU A 38 7.43 -1.47 6.90
C LEU A 38 6.02 -2.00 6.67
N ALA A 39 5.08 -1.62 7.52
CA ALA A 39 3.67 -1.92 7.31
C ALA A 39 3.15 -1.20 6.06
N ILE A 40 2.45 -1.91 5.18
CA ILE A 40 1.87 -1.34 3.96
C ILE A 40 0.39 -1.63 3.93
N HIS A 41 -0.40 -0.60 3.66
CA HIS A 41 -1.85 -0.65 3.51
C HIS A 41 -2.21 -0.29 2.08
N GLY A 42 -2.99 -1.13 1.41
CA GLY A 42 -3.36 -0.96 0.00
C GLY A 42 -4.83 -0.54 -0.16
N LEU A 43 -5.09 0.41 -1.03
CA LEU A 43 -6.44 0.77 -1.47
C LEU A 43 -6.56 0.72 -2.98
N ASP A 44 -7.64 0.12 -3.46
CA ASP A 44 -8.01 0.16 -4.88
C ASP A 44 -9.53 0.23 -5.01
N ILE A 45 -10.03 0.84 -6.07
CA ILE A 45 -11.48 0.89 -6.35
C ILE A 45 -12.00 -0.46 -6.88
N SER A 46 -11.10 -1.29 -7.41
CA SER A 46 -11.44 -2.57 -8.01
C SER A 46 -11.28 -3.71 -7.02
N SER A 47 -12.39 -4.35 -6.65
CA SER A 47 -12.38 -5.59 -5.86
C SER A 47 -11.48 -6.67 -6.47
N LYS A 48 -11.51 -6.83 -7.79
CA LYS A 48 -10.64 -7.77 -8.52
C LYS A 48 -9.15 -7.49 -8.32
N MET A 49 -8.75 -6.22 -8.19
CA MET A 49 -7.36 -5.84 -7.94
C MET A 49 -7.00 -6.09 -6.49
N VAL A 50 -7.88 -5.72 -5.56
CA VAL A 50 -7.72 -6.00 -4.13
C VAL A 50 -7.52 -7.50 -3.87
N ASP A 51 -8.31 -8.37 -4.49
CA ASP A 51 -8.17 -9.82 -4.33
C ASP A 51 -6.81 -10.33 -4.82
N LYS A 52 -6.30 -9.78 -5.93
CA LYS A 52 -4.95 -10.10 -6.43
C LYS A 52 -3.86 -9.56 -5.52
N ALA A 53 -4.01 -8.34 -5.01
CA ALA A 53 -3.03 -7.75 -4.10
C ALA A 53 -2.94 -8.53 -2.78
N ARG A 54 -4.08 -9.00 -2.24
CA ARG A 54 -4.11 -9.87 -1.03
C ARG A 54 -3.30 -11.15 -1.20
N GLN A 55 -3.32 -11.76 -2.39
CA GLN A 55 -2.55 -12.98 -2.69
C GLN A 55 -1.03 -12.78 -2.63
N THR A 56 -0.54 -11.54 -2.63
CA THR A 56 0.90 -11.26 -2.53
C THR A 56 1.44 -11.41 -1.11
N SER A 57 0.57 -11.38 -0.09
CA SER A 57 0.96 -11.35 1.33
C SER A 57 1.93 -10.21 1.71
N LEU A 58 2.03 -9.16 0.89
CA LEU A 58 2.93 -8.02 1.12
C LEU A 58 2.31 -6.96 2.03
N TYR A 59 0.99 -6.87 2.05
CA TYR A 59 0.22 -5.83 2.72
C TYR A 59 -0.27 -6.32 4.07
N GLN A 60 -0.26 -5.43 5.06
CA GLN A 60 -0.91 -5.67 6.35
C GLN A 60 -2.44 -5.60 6.22
N SER A 61 -2.94 -4.68 5.39
CA SER A 61 -4.34 -4.65 5.01
C SER A 61 -4.51 -4.19 3.55
N VAL A 62 -5.55 -4.70 2.88
CA VAL A 62 -5.97 -4.23 1.55
C VAL A 62 -7.48 -4.13 1.53
N ALA A 63 -8.01 -2.97 1.12
CA ALA A 63 -9.43 -2.70 1.07
C ALA A 63 -9.86 -2.11 -0.28
N VAL A 64 -11.13 -2.35 -0.62
CA VAL A 64 -11.79 -1.65 -1.71
C VAL A 64 -12.23 -0.29 -1.18
N HIS A 65 -11.90 0.80 -1.87
CA HIS A 65 -12.37 2.14 -1.49
C HIS A 65 -13.36 2.70 -2.51
N ASN A 66 -14.47 3.25 -2.00
CA ASN A 66 -15.42 4.02 -2.79
C ASN A 66 -14.96 5.49 -2.84
N LEU A 67 -14.69 6.02 -4.05
CA LEU A 67 -14.21 7.41 -4.19
C LEU A 67 -15.26 8.46 -3.82
N ASP A 68 -16.54 8.09 -3.72
CA ASP A 68 -17.60 8.96 -3.22
C ASP A 68 -17.56 9.11 -1.68
N GLU A 69 -16.79 8.27 -1.00
CA GLU A 69 -16.62 8.29 0.46
C GLU A 69 -15.29 8.93 0.88
N PRO A 70 -15.27 9.68 1.99
CA PRO A 70 -14.04 10.25 2.51
C PRO A 70 -13.06 9.16 2.93
N PHE A 71 -11.76 9.42 2.80
CA PHE A 71 -10.71 8.51 3.26
C PHE A 71 -10.52 8.55 4.79
N SER A 72 -11.06 9.55 5.50
CA SER A 72 -10.85 9.73 6.94
C SER A 72 -11.15 8.50 7.80
N PRO A 73 -12.27 7.77 7.60
CA PRO A 73 -12.58 6.58 8.39
C PRO A 73 -11.59 5.42 8.21
N LEU A 74 -10.90 5.37 7.05
CA LEU A 74 -9.87 4.36 6.77
C LEU A 74 -8.60 4.62 7.55
N PHE A 75 -8.22 5.89 7.74
CA PHE A 75 -7.01 6.24 8.46
C PHE A 75 -7.11 5.94 9.95
N GLU A 76 -8.26 6.25 10.57
CA GLU A 76 -8.49 6.01 12.00
C GLU A 76 -8.51 4.53 12.40
N GLN A 77 -8.82 3.63 11.46
CA GLN A 77 -8.86 2.19 11.69
C GLN A 77 -7.55 1.48 11.35
N THR A 78 -6.64 2.15 10.63
CA THR A 78 -5.50 1.52 9.97
C THR A 78 -4.15 2.10 10.42
N PHE A 79 -4.10 3.35 10.88
CA PHE A 79 -2.88 4.08 11.27
C PHE A 79 -2.93 4.56 12.73
#